data_AF-A0A017T5F5-F1
#
_entry.id   AF-A0A017T5F5-F1
#
_cell.length_a   1.000
_cell.length_b   1.000
_cell.length_c   1.000
_cell.angle_alpha   90.00
_cell.angle_beta   90.00
_cell.angle_gamma   90.00
#
_symmetry.space_group_name_H-M   'P 1'
#
loop_
_entity.id
_entity.type
_entity.pdbx_description
1 polymer ?
#
loop_
_entity_poly.entity_id
_entity_poly.type
_entity_poly.pdbx_seq_one_letter_code
_entity_poly.pdbx_strand_id
1 'polypeptide(L)'
;MPGSATPTASTPQGGAPAGATDAQGRVRLEGTVVAPSEESQGRGRKVFRGVLLRRDDGSEWVIAEGAETPLHAMDGRRVRVEGMAYEPEGQALVLRHLRVAVLTIADLKEDAPYVEVRSEERLEGKFEPFTYPEGTKLAGERTILFIAAGGERFHVAHMPLKEREERLLGRALTVVGFRVEPSRFIARPGGPYLWIQDIEEGKGQAP
;
A
#
# COMPACT_ATOMS: atom_id res chain seq x y z
N MET A 1 58.54 32.38 23.81
CA MET A 1 58.03 32.15 22.45
C MET A 1 57.17 30.89 22.45
N PRO A 2 55.84 30.98 22.58
CA PRO A 2 54.94 29.88 22.23
C PRO A 2 54.52 30.01 20.76
N GLY A 3 54.77 28.96 19.98
CA GLY A 3 54.36 28.83 18.58
C GLY A 3 53.19 27.86 18.46
N SER A 4 52.04 28.42 18.09
CA SER A 4 50.89 27.91 17.35
C SER A 4 50.77 26.42 16.98
N ALA A 5 49.59 25.83 17.26
CA ALA A 5 48.53 25.50 16.28
C ALA A 5 47.75 24.22 16.64
N THR A 6 46.47 24.37 16.99
CA THR A 6 45.37 23.40 16.70
C THR A 6 44.86 23.68 15.27
N PRO A 7 44.04 22.84 14.59
CA PRO A 7 43.29 21.64 15.00
C PRO A 7 43.51 20.43 14.03
N THR A 8 42.87 19.27 14.21
CA THR A 8 41.77 18.81 13.32
C THR A 8 41.08 17.62 13.97
N ALA A 9 39.76 17.72 14.12
CA ALA A 9 38.88 16.62 14.43
C ALA A 9 38.74 15.70 13.21
N SER A 10 38.97 14.40 13.40
CA SER A 10 38.51 13.37 12.47
C SER A 10 37.42 12.58 13.18
N THR A 11 36.18 13.04 13.02
CA THR A 11 35.00 12.19 13.20
C THR A 11 35.02 11.16 12.07
N PRO A 12 35.11 9.85 12.33
CA PRO A 12 34.86 8.87 11.31
C PRO A 12 33.37 8.92 10.95
N GLN A 13 33.08 9.22 9.69
CA GLN A 13 31.84 8.85 9.01
C GLN A 13 31.64 7.33 9.18
N GLY A 14 30.76 6.95 10.09
CA GLY A 14 30.17 5.62 10.15
C GLY A 14 28.86 5.65 9.37
N GLY A 15 28.83 5.01 8.20
CA GLY A 15 27.62 4.86 7.40
C GLY A 15 26.49 4.26 8.23
N ALA A 16 25.29 4.83 8.10
CA ALA A 16 24.09 4.26 8.68
C ALA A 16 23.94 2.80 8.22
N PRO A 17 23.85 1.82 9.12
CA PRO A 17 23.69 0.43 8.71
C PRO A 17 22.28 0.19 8.16
N ALA A 18 22.20 -0.84 7.33
CA ALA A 18 21.00 -1.44 6.77
C ALA A 18 19.83 -1.50 7.79
N GLY A 19 18.64 -1.07 7.34
CA GLY A 19 17.34 -1.30 7.97
C GLY A 19 17.33 -1.23 9.49
N ALA A 20 17.08 -0.05 10.06
CA ALA A 20 16.82 0.07 11.49
C ALA A 20 15.62 -0.83 11.85
N THR A 21 15.91 -1.88 12.62
CA THR A 21 14.89 -2.79 13.15
C THR A 21 14.43 -2.23 14.49
N ASP A 22 13.13 -1.97 14.65
CA ASP A 22 12.61 -1.48 15.92
C ASP A 22 12.40 -2.62 16.95
N ALA A 23 12.00 -2.25 18.17
CA ALA A 23 11.75 -3.20 19.25
C ALA A 23 10.63 -4.22 18.95
N GLN A 24 9.90 -4.05 17.85
CA GLN A 24 8.82 -4.92 17.39
C GLN A 24 9.26 -5.81 16.21
N GLY A 25 10.55 -5.78 15.86
CA GLY A 25 11.08 -6.55 14.73
C GLY A 25 10.73 -5.96 13.37
N ARG A 26 10.25 -4.70 13.30
CA ARG A 26 9.91 -4.07 12.04
C ARG A 26 11.15 -3.49 11.39
N VAL A 27 11.33 -3.77 10.11
CA VAL A 27 12.38 -3.21 9.27
C VAL A 27 11.84 -1.98 8.55
N ARG A 28 12.63 -0.90 8.55
CA ARG A 28 12.38 0.29 7.73
C ARG A 28 13.31 0.31 6.53
N LEU A 29 12.73 0.35 5.33
CA LEU A 29 13.45 0.40 4.06
C LEU A 29 13.02 1.64 3.28
N GLU A 30 13.93 2.18 2.49
CA GLU A 30 13.64 3.21 1.49
C GLU A 30 14.18 2.71 0.14
N GLY A 31 13.44 2.96 -0.93
CA GLY A 31 13.80 2.53 -2.28
C GLY A 31 12.74 2.90 -3.31
N THR A 32 12.95 2.44 -4.54
CA THR A 32 12.03 2.61 -5.66
C THR A 32 11.17 1.37 -5.83
N VAL A 33 9.86 1.57 -5.97
CA VAL A 33 8.91 0.50 -6.29
C VAL A 33 9.11 0.09 -7.75
N VAL A 34 9.17 -1.21 -7.99
CA VAL A 34 9.23 -1.81 -9.32
C VAL A 34 8.11 -2.84 -9.43
N ALA A 35 7.10 -2.54 -10.24
CA ALA A 35 5.96 -3.40 -10.51
C ALA A 35 5.94 -3.75 -12.01
N PRO A 36 6.41 -4.96 -12.40
CA PRO A 36 6.52 -5.33 -13.81
C PRO A 36 5.13 -5.41 -14.47
N SER A 37 4.90 -4.62 -15.53
CA SER A 37 3.67 -4.70 -16.33
C SER A 37 3.74 -5.81 -17.41
N GLU A 38 2.59 -6.35 -17.81
CA GLU A 38 2.50 -7.39 -18.86
C GLU A 38 3.05 -6.92 -20.22
N GLU A 39 2.95 -5.63 -20.55
CA GLU A 39 3.40 -5.06 -21.84
C GLU A 39 4.93 -4.97 -21.96
N SER A 40 5.66 -4.93 -20.85
CA SER A 40 7.11 -4.75 -20.84
C SER A 40 7.89 -6.03 -21.22
N GLN A 41 7.20 -7.12 -21.59
CA GLN A 41 7.74 -8.47 -21.42
C GLN A 41 7.64 -9.31 -22.69
N GLY A 42 8.80 -9.59 -23.30
CA GLY A 42 8.93 -10.48 -24.46
C GLY A 42 8.38 -11.89 -24.21
N ARG A 43 7.84 -12.52 -25.26
CA ARG A 43 7.21 -13.85 -25.22
C ARG A 43 8.12 -14.91 -24.58
N GLY A 44 7.68 -15.55 -23.49
CA GLY A 44 8.09 -16.93 -23.19
C GLY A 44 8.71 -17.27 -21.82
N ARG A 45 8.77 -16.38 -20.82
CA ARG A 45 9.19 -16.75 -19.45
C ARG A 45 8.04 -16.59 -18.45
N LYS A 46 7.94 -17.48 -17.45
CA LYS A 46 7.10 -17.26 -16.26
C LYS A 46 7.67 -16.04 -15.54
N VAL A 47 6.95 -14.91 -15.59
CA VAL A 47 7.42 -13.65 -15.01
C VAL A 47 6.76 -13.43 -13.66
N PHE A 48 7.55 -12.91 -12.72
CA PHE A 48 7.06 -12.44 -11.43
C PHE A 48 6.12 -11.25 -11.66
N ARG A 49 4.88 -11.36 -11.16
CA ARG A 49 3.84 -10.34 -11.27
C ARG A 49 3.62 -9.57 -9.96
N GLY A 50 4.51 -9.76 -8.99
CA GLY A 50 4.45 -9.04 -7.73
C GLY A 50 5.19 -7.71 -7.81
N VAL A 51 5.37 -7.08 -6.66
CA VAL A 51 6.02 -5.78 -6.51
C VAL A 51 7.33 -5.94 -5.76
N LEU A 52 8.38 -5.33 -6.32
CA LEU A 52 9.70 -5.24 -5.70
C LEU A 52 9.95 -3.84 -5.14
N LEU A 53 10.73 -3.77 -4.07
CA LEU A 53 11.38 -2.56 -3.59
C LEU A 53 12.88 -2.66 -3.91
N ARG A 54 13.35 -1.83 -4.84
CA ARG A 54 14.78 -1.71 -5.17
C ARG A 54 15.40 -0.57 -4.38
N ARG A 55 16.39 -0.88 -3.55
CA ARG A 55 17.10 0.10 -2.72
C ARG A 55 18.27 0.72 -3.49
N ASP A 56 18.77 1.86 -3.01
CA ASP A 56 19.90 2.56 -3.64
C ASP A 56 21.20 1.73 -3.65
N ASP A 57 21.34 0.79 -2.71
CA ASP A 57 22.45 -0.17 -2.64
C ASP A 57 22.33 -1.34 -3.64
N GLY A 58 21.28 -1.35 -4.47
CA GLY A 58 20.99 -2.39 -5.44
C GLY A 58 20.28 -3.62 -4.86
N SER A 59 20.04 -3.68 -3.55
CA SER A 59 19.28 -4.79 -2.95
C SER A 59 17.79 -4.70 -3.30
N GLU A 60 17.17 -5.85 -3.52
CA GLU A 60 15.76 -5.97 -3.88
C GLU A 60 15.00 -6.78 -2.83
N TRP A 61 13.79 -6.32 -2.52
CA TRP A 61 12.85 -6.98 -1.60
C TRP A 61 11.51 -7.19 -2.28
N VAL A 62 10.93 -8.38 -2.13
CA VAL A 62 9.54 -8.64 -2.51
C VAL A 62 8.64 -8.01 -1.45
N ILE A 63 7.80 -7.05 -1.86
CA ILE A 63 6.85 -6.36 -0.98
C ILE A 63 5.38 -6.69 -1.27
N ALA A 64 5.10 -7.33 -2.42
CA ALA A 64 3.86 -8.03 -2.72
C ALA A 64 4.12 -9.13 -3.74
N GLU A 65 3.41 -10.25 -3.64
CA GLU A 65 3.59 -11.40 -4.55
C GLU A 65 2.57 -11.40 -5.71
N GLY A 66 1.41 -10.77 -5.50
CA GLY A 66 0.31 -10.71 -6.46
C GLY A 66 0.25 -9.42 -7.27
N ALA A 67 -0.36 -9.52 -8.46
CA ALA A 67 -0.58 -8.40 -9.38
C ALA A 67 -1.65 -7.41 -8.90
N GLU A 68 -2.64 -7.89 -8.14
CA GLU A 68 -3.80 -7.11 -7.70
C GLU A 68 -3.53 -6.46 -6.35
N THR A 69 -2.63 -5.47 -6.33
CA THR A 69 -2.33 -4.69 -5.13
C THR A 69 -2.24 -3.20 -5.42
N PRO A 70 -2.61 -2.32 -4.49
CA PRO A 70 -2.46 -0.87 -4.66
C PRO A 70 -1.00 -0.45 -4.84
N LEU A 71 -0.04 -1.33 -4.51
CA LEU A 71 1.38 -1.09 -4.66
C LEU A 71 1.82 -1.00 -6.13
N HIS A 72 1.09 -1.61 -7.06
CA HIS A 72 1.34 -1.44 -8.50
C HIS A 72 1.18 0.01 -8.96
N ALA A 73 0.25 0.74 -8.33
CA ALA A 73 0.02 2.16 -8.63
C ALA A 73 1.19 3.06 -8.19
N MET A 74 2.18 2.49 -7.49
CA MET A 74 3.37 3.16 -7.00
C MET A 74 4.61 2.89 -7.85
N ASP A 75 4.48 2.18 -8.98
CA ASP A 75 5.61 1.84 -9.84
C ASP A 75 6.47 3.06 -10.22
N GLY A 76 7.79 2.87 -10.18
CA GLY A 76 8.78 3.91 -10.46
C GLY A 76 8.91 4.99 -9.38
N ARG A 77 8.15 4.91 -8.27
CA ARG A 77 8.18 5.93 -7.21
C ARG A 77 9.12 5.54 -6.08
N ARG A 78 9.77 6.57 -5.52
CA ARG A 78 10.57 6.44 -4.29
C ARG A 78 9.64 6.43 -3.07
N VAL A 79 9.77 5.41 -2.24
CA VAL A 79 8.88 5.14 -1.10
C VAL A 79 9.69 4.78 0.15
N ARG A 80 9.09 5.03 1.31
CA ARG A 80 9.54 4.50 2.60
C ARG A 80 8.57 3.41 3.02
N VAL A 81 9.10 2.24 3.35
CA VAL A 81 8.34 1.04 3.70
C VAL A 81 8.73 0.61 5.11
N GLU A 82 7.74 0.43 5.97
CA GLU A 82 7.86 -0.24 7.26
C GLU A 82 7.14 -1.58 7.17
N GLY A 83 7.76 -2.65 7.65
CA GLY A 83 7.17 -3.98 7.59
C GLY A 83 7.95 -5.02 8.36
N MET A 84 7.53 -6.27 8.26
CA MET A 84 8.19 -7.41 8.91
C MET A 84 8.86 -8.28 7.84
N ALA A 85 10.15 -8.54 7.99
CA ALA A 85 10.85 -9.48 7.13
C ALA A 85 10.31 -10.90 7.38
N TYR A 86 10.12 -11.68 6.33
CA TYR A 86 9.75 -13.07 6.44
C TYR A 86 10.42 -13.90 5.36
N GLU A 87 10.52 -15.21 5.59
CA GLU A 87 10.97 -16.18 4.60
C GLU A 87 9.75 -17.01 4.18
N PRO A 88 9.32 -16.95 2.91
CA PRO A 88 8.22 -17.78 2.44
C PRO A 88 8.63 -19.25 2.39
N GLU A 89 7.75 -20.13 2.88
CA GLU A 89 7.95 -21.58 2.75
C GLU A 89 7.78 -22.03 1.29
N GLY A 90 8.75 -22.77 0.76
CA GLY A 90 8.62 -23.47 -0.52
C GLY A 90 8.66 -22.60 -1.80
N GLN A 91 9.15 -21.37 -1.75
CA GLN A 91 9.23 -20.49 -2.93
C GLN A 91 10.54 -20.59 -3.73
N ALA A 92 10.44 -20.28 -5.02
CA ALA A 92 11.53 -20.32 -6.00
C ALA A 92 12.35 -19.02 -6.12
N LEU A 93 11.88 -17.92 -5.53
CA LEU A 93 12.59 -16.63 -5.58
C LEU A 93 13.52 -16.52 -4.37
N VAL A 94 14.82 -16.41 -4.64
CA VAL A 94 15.87 -16.23 -3.61
C VAL A 94 15.98 -14.76 -3.19
N LEU A 95 14.87 -14.01 -3.25
CA LEU A 95 14.80 -12.62 -2.83
C LEU A 95 14.32 -12.56 -1.37
N ARG A 96 14.60 -11.43 -0.70
CA ARG A 96 14.10 -11.20 0.66
C ARG A 96 12.65 -10.74 0.59
N HIS A 97 11.80 -11.22 1.48
CA HIS A 97 10.39 -10.82 1.51
C HIS A 97 10.12 -9.89 2.70
N LEU A 98 9.25 -8.92 2.47
CA LEU A 98 8.80 -7.97 3.48
C LEU A 98 7.27 -7.92 3.45
N ARG A 99 6.65 -8.26 4.57
CA ARG A 99 5.23 -8.01 4.79
C ARG A 99 5.05 -6.54 5.15
N VAL A 100 4.53 -5.75 4.21
CA VAL A 100 4.33 -4.30 4.38
C VAL A 100 3.32 -4.04 5.50
N ALA A 101 3.73 -3.24 6.48
CA ALA A 101 2.85 -2.67 7.49
C ALA A 101 2.35 -1.28 7.04
N VAL A 102 3.27 -0.45 6.55
CA VAL A 102 2.96 0.88 5.99
C VAL A 102 3.95 1.18 4.87
N LEU A 103 3.47 1.70 3.75
CA LEU A 103 4.26 2.25 2.67
C LEU A 103 3.83 3.70 2.45
N THR A 104 4.80 4.61 2.39
CA THR A 104 4.57 6.05 2.16
C THR A 104 5.44 6.55 1.02
N ILE A 105 4.94 7.52 0.25
CA ILE A 105 5.76 8.18 -0.77
C ILE A 105 6.83 9.05 -0.11
N ALA A 106 8.08 8.89 -0.54
CA ALA A 106 9.19 9.72 -0.07
C ALA A 106 9.15 11.11 -0.74
N ASP A 107 8.90 11.14 -2.06
CA ASP A 107 8.87 12.35 -2.89
C ASP A 107 7.49 12.56 -3.51
N LEU A 108 6.69 13.43 -2.90
CA LEU A 108 5.31 13.67 -3.33
C LEU A 108 5.28 14.36 -4.70
N LYS A 109 4.84 13.62 -5.73
CA LYS A 109 4.56 14.12 -7.08
C LYS A 109 3.05 14.22 -7.33
N GLU A 110 2.66 15.10 -8.26
CA GLU A 110 1.25 15.39 -8.56
C GLU A 110 0.48 14.19 -9.14
N ASP A 111 1.20 13.28 -9.78
CA ASP A 111 0.66 12.11 -10.47
C ASP A 111 0.51 10.87 -9.57
N ALA A 112 0.95 10.94 -8.31
CA ALA A 112 0.78 9.83 -7.38
C ALA A 112 -0.70 9.61 -7.05
N PRO A 113 -1.24 8.38 -7.19
CA PRO A 113 -2.64 8.11 -6.82
C PRO A 113 -2.82 8.04 -5.31
N TYR A 114 -1.84 7.48 -4.60
CA TYR A 114 -1.82 7.29 -3.15
C TYR A 114 -0.54 7.86 -2.56
N VAL A 115 -0.59 8.30 -1.31
CA VAL A 115 0.58 8.79 -0.55
C VAL A 115 0.94 7.85 0.60
N GLU A 116 -0.03 7.07 1.06
CA GLU A 116 0.14 6.01 2.06
C GLU A 116 -0.70 4.80 1.66
N VAL A 117 -0.13 3.61 1.87
CA VAL A 117 -0.81 2.32 1.79
C VAL A 117 -0.45 1.54 3.04
N ARG A 118 -1.45 1.07 3.79
CA ARG A 118 -1.24 0.25 5.00
C ARG A 118 -1.27 -1.23 4.68
N SER A 119 -1.01 -2.07 5.67
CA SER A 119 -1.10 -3.53 5.56
C SER A 119 -2.47 -3.97 5.07
N GLU A 120 -2.49 -5.16 4.47
CA GLU A 120 -3.72 -5.89 4.20
C GLU A 120 -4.49 -6.11 5.50
N GLU A 121 -5.77 -5.79 5.49
CA GLU A 121 -6.71 -5.98 6.58
C GLU A 121 -7.93 -6.74 6.09
N ARG A 122 -8.45 -7.58 6.99
CA ARG A 122 -9.71 -8.27 6.81
C ARG A 122 -10.77 -7.56 7.64
N LEU A 123 -11.77 -6.98 6.98
CA LEU A 123 -12.80 -6.16 7.61
C LEU A 123 -14.19 -6.75 7.38
N GLU A 124 -14.93 -6.98 8.44
CA GLU A 124 -16.35 -7.32 8.38
C GLU A 124 -17.18 -6.05 8.26
N GLY A 125 -18.24 -6.07 7.45
CA GLY A 125 -19.09 -4.90 7.25
C GLY A 125 -20.11 -5.08 6.13
N LYS A 126 -20.53 -3.97 5.55
CA LYS A 126 -21.48 -3.92 4.43
C LYS A 126 -21.22 -2.72 3.54
N PHE A 127 -21.66 -2.81 2.28
CA PHE A 127 -21.69 -1.66 1.38
C PHE A 127 -23.00 -0.90 1.51
N GLU A 128 -22.94 0.42 1.55
CA GLU A 128 -24.11 1.30 1.53
C GLU A 128 -23.99 2.36 0.44
N PRO A 129 -25.07 2.65 -0.31
CA PRO A 129 -25.08 3.76 -1.23
C PRO A 129 -25.01 5.07 -0.43
N PHE A 130 -24.21 6.01 -0.92
CA PHE A 130 -24.06 7.33 -0.33
C PHE A 130 -24.22 8.39 -1.41
N THR A 131 -25.00 9.42 -1.10
CA THR A 131 -25.13 10.60 -1.95
C THR A 131 -24.55 11.77 -1.20
N TYR A 132 -23.62 12.49 -1.82
CA TYR A 132 -23.01 13.65 -1.16
C TYR A 132 -24.06 14.73 -0.88
N PRO A 133 -24.03 15.34 0.32
CA PRO A 133 -24.96 16.37 0.69
C PRO A 133 -24.74 17.64 -0.15
N GLU A 134 -25.80 18.45 -0.24
CA GLU A 134 -25.73 19.78 -0.82
C GLU A 134 -24.67 20.65 -0.14
N GLY A 135 -24.08 21.58 -0.90
CA GLY A 135 -23.00 22.44 -0.42
C GLY A 135 -21.60 21.83 -0.47
N THR A 136 -21.47 20.57 -0.93
CA THR A 136 -20.17 19.98 -1.28
C THR A 136 -19.87 20.11 -2.77
N LYS A 137 -18.60 20.01 -3.17
CA LYS A 137 -18.20 20.00 -4.59
C LYS A 137 -18.79 18.83 -5.38
N LEU A 138 -19.22 17.77 -4.69
CA LEU A 138 -19.74 16.54 -5.26
C LEU A 138 -21.25 16.37 -5.00
N ALA A 139 -21.95 17.45 -4.63
CA ALA A 139 -23.36 17.40 -4.26
C ALA A 139 -24.20 16.67 -5.32
N GLY A 140 -24.99 15.68 -4.88
CA GLY A 140 -25.82 14.85 -5.75
C GLY A 140 -25.10 13.69 -6.44
N GLU A 141 -23.77 13.62 -6.35
CA GLU A 141 -23.01 12.46 -6.83
C GLU A 141 -23.25 11.25 -5.91
N ARG A 142 -23.45 10.09 -6.53
CA ARG A 142 -23.67 8.82 -5.84
C ARG A 142 -22.39 8.01 -5.83
N THR A 143 -22.07 7.45 -4.68
CA THR A 143 -20.93 6.57 -4.46
C THR A 143 -21.32 5.43 -3.52
N ILE A 144 -20.38 4.54 -3.24
CA ILE A 144 -20.54 3.50 -2.24
C ILE A 144 -19.54 3.72 -1.11
N LEU A 145 -20.05 3.57 0.11
CA LEU A 145 -19.23 3.46 1.30
C LEU A 145 -19.20 2.01 1.78
N PHE A 146 -18.05 1.59 2.29
CA PHE A 146 -17.97 0.40 3.12
C PHE A 146 -18.12 0.82 4.59
N ILE A 147 -19.11 0.24 5.28
CA ILE A 147 -19.36 0.46 6.69
C ILE A 147 -18.89 -0.79 7.43
N ALA A 148 -17.76 -0.66 8.15
CA ALA A 148 -17.25 -1.75 8.96
C ALA A 148 -18.21 -2.08 10.11
N ALA A 149 -18.15 -3.30 10.63
CA ALA A 149 -18.98 -3.77 11.75
C ALA A 149 -18.83 -2.88 13.00
N GLY A 150 -17.65 -2.26 13.19
CA GLY A 150 -17.40 -1.28 14.25
C GLY A 150 -17.93 0.14 13.98
N GLY A 151 -18.59 0.38 12.84
CA GLY A 151 -19.19 1.67 12.46
C GLY A 151 -18.26 2.64 11.70
N GLU A 152 -16.98 2.29 11.54
CA GLU A 152 -16.04 3.07 10.72
C GLU A 152 -16.49 3.06 9.25
N ARG A 153 -16.45 4.23 8.60
CA ARG A 153 -16.91 4.42 7.22
C ARG A 153 -15.74 4.67 6.30
N PHE A 154 -15.65 3.90 5.23
CA PHE A 154 -14.59 4.02 4.24
C PHE A 154 -15.17 4.39 2.88
N HIS A 155 -14.52 5.34 2.21
CA HIS A 155 -14.72 5.54 0.78
C HIS A 155 -14.03 4.41 0.01
N VAL A 156 -14.73 3.80 -0.95
CA VAL A 156 -14.16 2.72 -1.76
C VAL A 156 -13.30 3.32 -2.88
N ALA A 157 -11.98 3.17 -2.78
CA ALA A 157 -11.02 3.67 -3.78
C ALA A 157 -10.92 2.74 -5.00
N HIS A 158 -11.07 1.44 -4.77
CA HIS A 158 -11.07 0.40 -5.79
C HIS A 158 -11.92 -0.77 -5.32
N MET A 159 -12.66 -1.36 -6.25
CA MET A 159 -13.40 -2.59 -6.02
C MET A 159 -13.35 -3.45 -7.29
N PRO A 160 -12.99 -4.74 -7.20
CA PRO A 160 -12.78 -5.60 -8.36
C PRO A 160 -14.09 -6.03 -9.06
N LEU A 161 -15.26 -5.70 -8.48
CA LEU A 161 -16.55 -6.28 -8.87
C LEU A 161 -17.60 -5.23 -9.26
N LYS A 162 -17.28 -4.34 -10.22
CA LYS A 162 -18.24 -3.33 -10.73
C LYS A 162 -19.58 -3.94 -11.20
N GLU A 163 -19.56 -5.16 -11.74
CA GLU A 163 -20.78 -5.84 -12.24
C GLU A 163 -21.62 -6.51 -11.14
N ARG A 164 -21.10 -6.67 -9.92
CA ARG A 164 -21.81 -7.28 -8.77
C ARG A 164 -22.13 -6.29 -7.67
N GLU A 165 -21.79 -5.03 -7.87
CA GLU A 165 -21.90 -3.94 -6.89
C GLU A 165 -23.30 -3.87 -6.26
N GLU A 166 -24.35 -3.86 -7.08
CA GLU A 166 -25.74 -3.84 -6.61
C GLU A 166 -26.13 -5.06 -5.77
N ARG A 167 -25.55 -6.23 -6.06
CA ARG A 167 -25.84 -7.50 -5.35
C ARG A 167 -25.17 -7.56 -3.98
N LEU A 168 -24.17 -6.72 -3.73
CA LEU A 168 -23.41 -6.67 -2.48
C LEU A 168 -23.95 -5.59 -1.53
N LEU A 169 -24.73 -4.62 -2.03
CA LEU A 169 -25.33 -3.56 -1.23
C LEU A 169 -26.19 -4.10 -0.09
N GLY A 170 -25.97 -3.56 1.11
CA GLY A 170 -26.72 -3.88 2.32
C GLY A 170 -26.44 -5.26 2.94
N ARG A 171 -25.67 -6.12 2.28
CA ARG A 171 -25.34 -7.47 2.78
C ARG A 171 -24.15 -7.43 3.72
N ALA A 172 -24.21 -8.24 4.78
CA ALA A 172 -23.05 -8.50 5.61
C ALA A 172 -22.04 -9.36 4.85
N LEU A 173 -20.80 -8.90 4.81
CA LEU A 173 -19.70 -9.53 4.09
C LEU A 173 -18.38 -9.22 4.77
N THR A 174 -17.33 -9.93 4.35
CA THR A 174 -15.96 -9.64 4.74
C THR A 174 -15.20 -9.16 3.51
N VAL A 175 -14.48 -8.06 3.63
CA VAL A 175 -13.55 -7.59 2.59
C VAL A 175 -12.12 -7.85 3.03
N VAL A 176 -11.27 -8.21 2.07
CA VAL A 176 -9.81 -8.19 2.21
C VAL A 176 -9.31 -7.02 1.39
N GLY A 177 -8.55 -6.12 1.99
CA GLY A 177 -8.09 -4.91 1.29
C GLY A 177 -7.10 -4.10 2.10
N PHE A 178 -6.76 -2.93 1.57
CA PHE A 178 -5.75 -2.04 2.14
C PHE A 178 -6.38 -0.70 2.46
N ARG A 179 -6.10 -0.15 3.64
CA ARG A 179 -6.35 1.26 3.90
C ARG A 179 -5.36 2.08 3.06
N VAL A 180 -5.87 3.04 2.31
CA VAL A 180 -5.06 3.91 1.46
C VAL A 180 -5.34 5.37 1.79
N GLU A 181 -4.33 6.22 1.68
CA GLU A 181 -4.50 7.67 1.69
C GLU A 181 -4.26 8.17 0.26
N PRO A 182 -5.28 8.71 -0.43
CA PRO A 182 -5.08 9.21 -1.78
C PRO A 182 -4.18 10.45 -1.81
N SER A 183 -3.67 10.84 -2.97
CA SER A 183 -2.83 12.05 -3.06
C SER A 183 -3.63 13.35 -3.03
N ARG A 184 -3.21 14.34 -2.25
CA ARG A 184 -3.89 15.64 -2.08
C ARG A 184 -4.22 16.38 -3.39
N PHE A 185 -3.57 16.01 -4.49
CA PHE A 185 -3.79 16.59 -5.82
C PHE A 185 -5.04 16.05 -6.52
N ILE A 186 -5.63 14.97 -5.99
CA ILE A 186 -6.90 14.39 -6.46
C ILE A 186 -8.04 14.99 -5.64
N ALA A 187 -8.97 15.67 -6.32
CA ALA A 187 -10.18 16.19 -5.70
C ALA A 187 -11.01 15.04 -5.13
N ARG A 188 -11.23 15.04 -3.82
CA ARG A 188 -11.91 13.95 -3.14
C ARG A 188 -12.57 14.40 -1.83
N PRO A 189 -13.55 13.63 -1.34
CA PRO A 189 -14.06 13.77 0.02
C PRO A 189 -12.99 13.58 1.10
N GLY A 190 -13.20 14.16 2.27
CA GLY A 190 -12.40 13.80 3.45
C GLY A 190 -12.89 12.48 4.05
N GLY A 191 -11.97 11.67 4.58
CA GLY A 191 -12.27 10.39 5.23
C GLY A 191 -11.28 9.30 4.85
N PRO A 192 -11.33 8.14 5.53
CA PRO A 192 -10.45 7.03 5.20
C PRO A 192 -10.92 6.35 3.90
N TYR A 193 -9.95 5.84 3.14
CA TYR A 193 -10.21 5.12 1.90
C TYR A 193 -9.80 3.66 2.02
N LEU A 194 -10.56 2.81 1.33
CA LEU A 194 -10.32 1.37 1.27
C LEU A 194 -10.12 0.93 -0.18
N TRP A 195 -8.99 0.29 -0.45
CA TRP A 195 -8.73 -0.43 -1.70
C TRP A 195 -9.07 -1.90 -1.47
N ILE A 196 -10.11 -2.40 -2.11
CA ILE A 196 -10.61 -3.76 -1.87
C ILE A 196 -9.94 -4.71 -2.85
N GLN A 197 -9.31 -5.76 -2.34
CA GLN A 197 -8.68 -6.82 -3.13
C GLN A 197 -9.64 -7.98 -3.36
N ASP A 198 -10.36 -8.39 -2.32
CA ASP A 198 -11.30 -9.51 -2.38
C ASP A 198 -12.52 -9.27 -1.50
N ILE A 199 -13.62 -9.94 -1.85
CA ILE A 199 -14.91 -9.85 -1.16
C ILE A 199 -15.39 -11.27 -0.90
N GLU A 200 -15.42 -11.62 0.38
CA GLU A 200 -15.98 -12.87 0.86
C GLU A 200 -17.40 -12.64 1.34
N GLU A 201 -18.36 -13.16 0.59
CA GLU A 201 -19.75 -13.19 1.05
C GLU A 201 -19.82 -14.09 2.28
N GLY A 202 -20.31 -13.55 3.40
CA GLY A 202 -20.63 -14.38 4.56
C GLY A 202 -21.56 -15.49 4.10
N LYS A 203 -21.22 -16.75 4.39
CA LYS A 203 -22.13 -17.88 4.15
C LYS A 203 -23.42 -17.56 4.88
N GLY A 204 -24.43 -17.11 4.14
CA GLY A 204 -25.74 -16.85 4.68
C GLY A 204 -26.20 -18.13 5.38
N GLN A 205 -26.39 -18.05 6.69
CA GLN A 205 -27.31 -18.93 7.37
C GLN A 205 -28.67 -18.59 6.73
N ALA A 206 -29.13 -19.48 5.85
CA ALA A 206 -30.45 -19.38 5.26
C ALA A 206 -31.47 -19.37 6.42
N PRO A 207 -32.53 -18.53 6.35
CA PRO A 207 -33.63 -18.63 7.30
C PRO A 207 -34.34 -19.99 7.21
#